data_AF-A0AAU1KQ09-F1
#
_entry.id   AF-A0AAU1KQ09-F1
#
_cell.length_a   1.000
_cell.length_b   1.000
_cell.length_c   1.000
_cell.angle_alpha   90.00
_cell.angle_beta   90.00
_cell.angle_gamma   90.00
#
_symmetry.space_group_name_H-M   'P 1'
#
loop_
_entity.id
_entity.type
_entity.pdbx_description
1 polymer ?
#
loop_
_entity_poly.entity_id
_entity_poly.type
_entity_poly.pdbx_seq_one_letter_code
_entity_poly.pdbx_strand_id
1 'polypeptide(L)'
;MLTAAALIGVGTGVITPLGFADLVASTPEERMGQTMGSAELGRELGDAGGPRLVAGFATVTTLTYGYAALAALIGVGPLLALATRRRAARN
;
A
#
# COMPACT_ATOMS: atom_id res chain seq x y z
N MET A 1 21.57 4.09 -2.43
CA MET A 1 20.75 4.63 -1.32
C MET A 1 19.99 5.88 -1.71
N LEU A 2 20.62 6.91 -2.28
CA LEU A 2 19.91 8.13 -2.72
C LEU A 2 18.73 7.84 -3.68
N THR A 3 18.95 7.04 -4.71
CA THR A 3 17.89 6.67 -5.66
C THR A 3 16.73 5.94 -4.98
N ALA A 4 17.03 5.00 -4.08
CA ALA A 4 16.00 4.29 -3.33
C ALA A 4 15.21 5.23 -2.41
N ALA A 5 15.89 6.12 -1.69
CA ALA A 5 15.26 7.12 -0.84
C ALA A 5 14.38 8.09 -1.65
N ALA A 6 14.86 8.56 -2.80
CA ALA A 6 14.09 9.42 -3.70
C ALA A 6 12.85 8.71 -4.25
N LEU A 7 12.99 7.46 -4.71
CA LEU A 7 11.87 6.67 -5.22
C LEU A 7 10.82 6.39 -4.14
N ILE A 8 11.25 6.02 -2.93
CA ILE A 8 10.35 5.79 -1.80
C ILE A 8 9.66 7.10 -1.42
N GLY A 9 10.40 8.19 -1.22
CA GLY A 9 9.84 9.48 -0.79
C GLY A 9 8.87 10.09 -1.81
N VAL A 10 9.21 10.07 -3.10
CA VAL A 10 8.31 10.53 -4.17
C VAL A 10 7.11 9.59 -4.28
N GLY A 11 7.34 8.28 -4.26
CA GLY A 11 6.28 7.28 -4.34
C GLY A 11 5.25 7.43 -3.22
N THR A 12 5.69 7.47 -1.97
CA THR A 12 4.80 7.62 -0.81
C THR A 12 4.14 9.00 -0.78
N GLY A 13 4.89 10.06 -1.12
CA GLY A 13 4.36 11.43 -1.19
C GLY A 13 3.27 11.63 -2.23
N VAL A 14 3.27 10.84 -3.31
CA VAL A 14 2.27 10.90 -4.38
C VAL A 14 1.11 9.93 -4.15
N ILE A 15 1.37 8.70 -3.70
CA ILE A 15 0.33 7.66 -3.56
C ILE A 15 -0.76 8.06 -2.56
N THR A 16 -0.39 8.59 -1.40
CA THR A 16 -1.36 8.93 -0.34
C THR A 16 -2.38 10.01 -0.76
N PRO A 17 -1.97 11.20 -1.24
CA PRO A 17 -2.94 12.23 -1.64
C PRO A 17 -3.80 11.79 -2.82
N LEU A 18 -3.24 11.05 -3.80
CA LEU A 18 -4.02 10.52 -4.92
C LEU A 18 -5.04 9.47 -4.46
N GLY A 19 -4.65 8.59 -3.53
CA GLY A 19 -5.55 7.59 -2.96
C GLY A 19 -6.74 8.24 -2.24
N PHE A 20 -6.49 9.26 -1.41
CA PHE A 20 -7.57 9.97 -0.74
C PHE A 20 -8.46 10.77 -1.70
N ALA A 21 -7.87 11.40 -2.73
CA ALA A 21 -8.65 12.09 -3.75
C ALA A 21 -9.61 11.14 -4.49
N ASP A 22 -9.15 9.94 -4.82
CA ASP A 22 -9.98 8.90 -5.47
C ASP A 22 -11.07 8.37 -4.52
N LEU A 23 -10.75 8.14 -3.24
CA LEU A 23 -11.74 7.72 -2.24
C LEU A 23 -12.84 8.77 -2.09
N VAL A 24 -12.49 10.05 -2.00
CA VAL A 24 -13.46 11.14 -1.90
C VAL A 24 -14.33 11.22 -3.16
N ALA A 25 -13.73 11.12 -4.35
CA ALA A 25 -14.46 11.19 -5.61
C ALA A 25 -15.44 10.01 -5.82
N SER A 26 -15.14 8.85 -5.24
CA SER A 26 -15.91 7.61 -5.42
C SER A 26 -16.89 7.30 -4.29
N THR A 27 -16.89 8.09 -3.20
CA THR A 27 -17.67 7.80 -1.99
C THR A 27 -18.89 8.71 -1.85
N PRO A 28 -20.11 8.14 -1.68
CA PRO A 28 -21.29 8.92 -1.28
C PRO A 28 -21.09 9.62 0.07
N GLU A 29 -21.58 10.86 0.20
CA GLU A 29 -21.33 11.71 1.37
C GLU A 29 -21.75 11.07 2.71
N GLU A 30 -22.87 10.34 2.71
CA GLU A 30 -23.40 9.59 3.85
C GLU A 30 -22.43 8.51 4.39
N ARG A 31 -21.51 8.02 3.56
CA ARG A 31 -20.53 6.96 3.89
C ARG A 31 -19.11 7.47 3.97
N MET A 32 -18.88 8.77 3.80
CA MET A 32 -17.54 9.38 3.76
C MET A 32 -16.74 9.07 5.03
N GLY A 33 -17.37 9.22 6.20
CA GLY A 33 -16.72 8.89 7.49
C GLY A 33 -16.32 7.42 7.61
N GLN A 34 -17.13 6.50 7.11
CA GLN A 34 -16.82 5.06 7.12
C GLN A 34 -15.66 4.72 6.17
N THR A 35 -15.67 5.27 4.96
CA THR A 35 -14.61 5.02 3.96
C THR A 35 -13.29 5.61 4.41
N MET A 36 -13.27 6.87 4.84
CA MET A 36 -12.06 7.54 5.32
C MET A 36 -11.53 6.88 6.60
N GLY A 37 -12.43 6.48 7.52
CA GLY A 37 -12.04 5.72 8.71
C GLY A 37 -11.38 4.38 8.35
N SER A 38 -11.89 3.68 7.34
CA SER A 38 -11.27 2.43 6.85
C SER A 38 -9.90 2.68 6.22
N ALA A 39 -9.73 3.77 5.48
CA ALA A 39 -8.45 4.16 4.91
C ALA A 39 -7.41 4.49 6.00
N GLU A 40 -7.82 5.21 7.04
CA GLU A 40 -6.97 5.56 8.17
C GLU A 40 -6.58 4.34 9.00
N LEU A 41 -7.52 3.41 9.23
CA LEU A 41 -7.21 2.11 9.84
C LEU A 41 -6.20 1.33 9.00
N GLY A 42 -6.30 1.39 7.67
CA GLY A 42 -5.29 0.81 6.78
C GLY A 42 -3.91 1.45 6.95
N ARG A 43 -3.84 2.77 7.11
CA ARG A 43 -2.59 3.51 7.36
C ARG A 43 -1.96 3.09 8.70
N GLU A 44 -2.74 3.06 9.77
CA GLU A 44 -2.31 2.63 11.10
C GLU A 44 -1.84 1.17 11.11
N LEU A 45 -2.57 0.28 10.43
CA LEU A 45 -2.16 -1.11 10.26
C LEU A 45 -0.82 -1.22 9.51
N GLY A 46 -0.61 -0.39 8.50
CA GLY A 46 0.65 -0.31 7.76
C GLY A 46 1.81 0.16 8.62
N ASP A 47 1.62 1.22 9.41
CA ASP A 47 2.64 1.79 10.30
C ASP A 47 3.04 0.80 11.40
N ALA A 48 2.05 0.14 11.98
CA ALA A 48 2.26 -0.84 13.03
C ALA A 48 2.73 -2.21 12.49
N GLY A 49 2.31 -2.59 11.29
CA GLY A 49 2.53 -3.91 10.70
C GLY A 49 3.82 -4.01 9.89
N GLY A 50 4.18 -2.95 9.16
CA GLY A 50 5.36 -2.92 8.28
C GLY A 50 6.65 -3.29 9.00
N PRO A 51 7.04 -2.58 10.08
CA PRO A 51 8.23 -2.90 10.86
C PRO A 51 8.20 -4.30 11.47
N ARG A 52 7.04 -4.75 11.98
CA ARG A 52 6.90 -6.08 12.61
C ARG A 52 7.06 -7.22 11.60
N LEU A 53 6.51 -7.05 10.39
CA LEU A 53 6.67 -8.02 9.31
C LEU A 53 8.14 -8.13 8.89
N VAL A 54 8.78 -6.99 8.61
CA VAL A 54 10.20 -6.97 8.21
C VAL A 54 11.08 -7.58 9.30
N ALA A 55 10.84 -7.22 10.57
CA ALA A 55 11.56 -7.78 11.70
C ALA A 55 11.35 -9.29 11.83
N GLY A 56 10.12 -9.79 11.68
CA GLY A 56 9.80 -11.22 11.76
C GLY A 56 10.52 -12.07 10.71
N PHE A 57 10.69 -11.56 9.49
CA PHE A 57 11.53 -12.24 8.49
C PHE A 57 13.02 -12.14 8.84
N ALA A 58 13.47 -10.99 9.33
CA ALA A 58 14.86 -10.75 9.66
C ALA A 58 15.36 -11.64 10.82
N THR A 59 14.50 -12.09 11.74
CA THR A 59 14.90 -12.99 12.85
C THR A 59 15.34 -14.38 12.37
N VAL A 60 14.81 -14.86 11.26
CA VAL A 60 15.09 -16.21 10.70
C VAL A 60 15.91 -16.17 9.40
N THR A 61 16.10 -14.97 8.82
CA THR A 61 16.87 -14.77 7.59
C THR A 61 17.82 -13.57 7.70
N THR A 62 17.59 -12.49 6.93
CA THR A 62 18.34 -11.24 6.96
C THR A 62 17.41 -10.07 6.66
N LEU A 63 17.87 -8.85 6.93
CA LEU A 63 17.10 -7.63 6.64
C LEU A 63 16.77 -7.47 5.14
N THR A 64 17.66 -7.95 4.25
CA THR A 64 17.43 -7.95 2.80
C THR A 64 16.17 -8.73 2.44
N TYR A 65 16.01 -9.93 3.01
CA TYR A 65 14.82 -10.75 2.78
C TYR A 65 13.57 -10.16 3.43
N GLY A 66 13.70 -9.49 4.59
CA GLY A 66 12.60 -8.75 5.20
C GLY A 66 12.07 -7.62 4.31
N TYR A 67 12.96 -6.80 3.73
CA TYR A 67 12.56 -5.78 2.77
C TYR A 67 12.03 -6.35 1.46
N ALA A 68 12.60 -7.46 0.97
CA ALA A 68 12.10 -8.14 -0.23
C ALA A 68 10.68 -8.67 -0.02
N ALA A 69 10.38 -9.26 1.15
CA ALA A 69 9.04 -9.72 1.51
C ALA A 69 8.04 -8.55 1.58
N LEU A 70 8.42 -7.43 2.21
CA LEU A 70 7.60 -6.22 2.24
C LEU A 70 7.33 -5.68 0.83
N ALA A 71 8.37 -5.60 -0.01
CA ALA A 71 8.27 -5.14 -1.39
C ALA A 71 7.34 -6.03 -2.24
N ALA A 72 7.44 -7.36 -2.07
CA ALA A 72 6.55 -8.30 -2.73
C ALA A 72 5.10 -8.11 -2.26
N LEU A 73 4.87 -7.99 -0.95
CA LEU A 73 3.54 -7.81 -0.38
C LEU A 73 2.85 -6.55 -0.92
N ILE A 74 3.53 -5.39 -0.89
CA ILE A 74 2.95 -4.13 -1.38
C ILE A 74 2.80 -4.11 -2.91
N GLY A 75 3.68 -4.82 -3.64
CA GLY A 75 3.63 -4.89 -5.10
C GLY A 75 2.52 -5.79 -5.64
N VAL A 76 2.18 -6.87 -4.94
CA VAL A 76 1.15 -7.83 -5.39
C VAL A 76 -0.24 -7.20 -5.45
N GLY A 77 -0.61 -6.34 -4.49
CA GLY A 77 -1.95 -5.71 -4.45
C GLY A 77 -2.33 -4.97 -5.75
N PRO A 78 -1.54 -3.98 -6.19
CA PRO A 78 -1.77 -3.27 -7.45
C PRO A 78 -1.73 -4.19 -8.68
N LEU A 79 -0.86 -5.20 -8.70
CA LEU A 79 -0.78 -6.16 -9.80
C LEU A 79 -2.07 -7.00 -9.90
N LEU A 80 -2.60 -7.46 -8.78
CA LEU A 80 -3.88 -8.17 -8.73
C LEU A 80 -5.03 -7.27 -9.18
N ALA A 81 -5.09 -6.03 -8.69
CA ALA A 81 -6.11 -5.06 -9.09
C ALA A 81 -6.07 -4.76 -10.61
N LEU A 82 -4.87 -4.67 -11.19
CA LEU A 82 -4.72 -4.48 -12.63
C LEU A 82 -5.13 -5.74 -13.41
N ALA A 83 -4.79 -6.93 -12.90
CA ALA A 83 -5.16 -8.19 -13.52
C ALA A 83 -6.69 -8.40 -13.53
N THR A 84 -7.39 -8.07 -12.43
CA THR A 84 -8.85 -8.18 -12.34
C THR A 84 -9.55 -7.18 -13.27
N ARG A 85 -9.08 -5.93 -13.33
CA ARG A 85 -9.61 -4.93 -14.29
C ARG A 85 -9.43 -5.36 -15.74
N ARG A 86 -8.25 -5.87 -16.11
CA ARG A 86 -8.00 -6.38 -17.47
C ARG A 86 -8.91 -7.54 -17.84
N ARG A 87 -9.20 -8.43 -16.88
CA ARG A 87 -10.11 -9.55 -17.11
C ARG A 87 -11.54 -9.07 -17.35
N ALA A 88 -12.01 -8.10 -16.57
CA ALA A 88 -13.32 -7.50 -16.74
C ALA A 88 -13.49 -6.81 -18.11
N ALA A 89 -12.45 -6.12 -18.60
CA ALA A 89 -12.48 -5.45 -19.90
C ALA A 89 -12.38 -6.38 -21.12
N ARG A 90 -12.05 -7.67 -20.92
CA ARG A 90 -11.95 -8.67 -21.99
C ARG A 90 -13.22 -9.52 -22.15
N ASN A 91 -14.13 -9.43 -21.19
CA ASN A 91 -15.43 -10.11 -21.20
C ASN A 91 -16.52 -9.15 -21.66
#